data_AF-A0AAX2IAN7-F1
#
_entry.id   AF-A0AAX2IAN7-F1
#
_cell.length_a   1.000
_cell.length_b   1.000
_cell.length_c   1.000
_cell.angle_alpha   90.00
_cell.angle_beta   90.00
_cell.angle_gamma   90.00
#
_symmetry.space_group_name_H-M   'P 1'
#
loop_
_entity.id
_entity.type
_entity.pdbx_description
1 polymer ?
#
loop_
_entity_poly.entity_id
_entity_poly.type
_entity_poly.pdbx_seq_one_letter_code
_entity_poly.pdbx_strand_id
1 'polypeptide(L)'
;MNWKEICRENDIDDSFLRLFASRDGITLLNKEQFRLAQERISQVKMGFELLPLLTDTEDSYLLIYTTGFLKGKVVITDLEATAFIPSFKSIQSFLEVYFCNTDATTLAYIDWNCDYDVDTPSDEPEILRECWKYIKADNFVSEAQKVMICCMAIYLTPLEQRDSLFFFLQSPFIDDESETTETIVWEAINSFTGDNPYPSAKPVIAALFEAEKFNDYPYKDIIFDGEFKEKGFKVFWRENQFWLVILLLSLLLFISRFFW
;
A
#
# COMPACT_ATOMS: atom_id res chain seq x y z
N MET A 1 -21.59 17.08 18.34
CA MET A 1 -21.94 16.45 17.05
C MET A 1 -22.81 15.24 17.35
N ASN A 2 -23.87 14.98 16.59
CA ASN A 2 -24.78 13.86 16.85
C ASN A 2 -24.39 12.65 15.99
N TRP A 3 -23.48 11.82 16.49
CA TRP A 3 -22.95 10.68 15.74
C TRP A 3 -24.00 9.64 15.35
N LYS A 4 -25.02 9.43 16.18
CA LYS A 4 -26.11 8.50 15.86
C LYS A 4 -26.89 8.95 14.64
N GLU A 5 -27.15 10.25 14.54
CA GLU A 5 -27.84 10.84 13.39
C GLU A 5 -27.01 10.74 12.12
N ILE A 6 -25.71 11.06 12.20
CA ILE A 6 -24.78 10.93 11.08
C ILE A 6 -24.69 9.48 10.59
N CYS A 7 -24.54 8.51 11.50
CA CYS A 7 -24.48 7.08 11.13
C CYS A 7 -25.78 6.66 10.43
N ARG A 8 -26.93 7.04 10.98
CA ARG A 8 -28.25 6.74 10.39
C ARG A 8 -28.42 7.35 8.99
N GLU A 9 -27.98 8.59 8.78
CA GLU A 9 -28.06 9.26 7.47
C GLU A 9 -27.19 8.58 6.41
N ASN A 10 -26.10 7.93 6.83
CA ASN A 10 -25.17 7.22 5.96
C ASN A 10 -25.41 5.69 5.93
N ASP A 11 -26.50 5.22 6.53
CA ASP A 11 -26.84 3.79 6.65
C ASP A 11 -25.68 2.95 7.21
N ILE A 12 -25.04 3.47 8.26
CA ILE A 12 -24.02 2.81 9.07
C ILE A 12 -24.66 2.36 10.38
N ASP A 13 -24.41 1.12 10.79
CA ASP A 13 -24.85 0.61 12.10
C ASP A 13 -24.20 1.45 13.21
N ASP A 14 -25.02 2.07 14.06
CA ASP A 14 -24.56 2.94 15.15
C ASP A 14 -24.28 2.17 16.45
N SER A 15 -24.46 0.84 16.46
CA SER A 15 -24.25 -0.02 17.63
C SER A 15 -22.82 0.09 18.18
N PHE A 16 -21.83 0.27 17.29
CA PHE A 16 -20.43 0.44 17.65
C PHE A 16 -20.21 1.65 18.56
N LEU A 17 -21.01 2.71 18.46
CA LEU A 17 -20.88 3.90 19.30
C LEU A 17 -21.10 3.60 20.79
N ARG A 18 -21.78 2.49 21.11
CA ARG A 18 -21.97 2.04 22.50
C ARG A 18 -20.82 1.18 23.00
N LEU A 19 -20.18 0.44 22.07
CA LEU A 19 -19.07 -0.46 22.37
C LEU A 19 -17.74 0.31 22.41
N PHE A 20 -17.59 1.31 21.55
CA PHE A 20 -16.40 2.11 21.44
C PHE A 20 -16.21 2.95 22.71
N ALA A 21 -15.15 2.60 23.45
CA ALA A 21 -14.64 3.40 24.54
C ALA A 21 -13.33 4.03 24.06
N SER A 22 -13.30 5.35 23.95
CA SER A 22 -12.08 6.09 23.59
C SER A 22 -10.95 5.80 24.58
N ARG A 23 -9.73 5.60 24.05
CA ARG A 23 -8.51 5.35 24.82
C ARG A 23 -7.33 6.00 24.11
N ASP A 24 -6.37 6.48 24.92
CA ASP A 24 -5.00 6.81 24.51
C ASP A 24 -4.89 7.61 23.20
N GLY A 25 -5.74 8.62 23.03
CA GLY A 25 -5.72 9.53 21.87
C GLY A 25 -6.70 9.16 20.75
N ILE A 26 -7.11 7.90 20.64
CA ILE A 26 -8.10 7.45 19.64
C ILE A 26 -9.49 7.88 20.08
N THR A 27 -10.09 8.78 19.32
CA THR A 27 -11.36 9.46 19.66
C THR A 27 -12.27 9.56 18.44
N LEU A 28 -13.56 9.73 18.69
CA LEU A 28 -14.48 10.18 17.65
C LEU A 28 -14.13 11.61 17.23
N LEU A 29 -14.15 11.88 15.93
CA LEU A 29 -13.89 13.22 15.40
C LEU A 29 -14.80 14.27 16.04
N ASN A 30 -14.23 15.43 16.35
CA ASN A 30 -15.02 16.61 16.65
C ASN A 30 -15.55 17.25 15.35
N LYS A 31 -16.41 18.28 15.48
CA LYS A 31 -17.07 18.92 14.33
C LYS A 31 -16.08 19.52 13.31
N GLU A 32 -14.98 20.10 13.79
CA GLU A 32 -13.98 20.74 12.93
C GLU A 32 -13.14 19.69 12.20
N GLN A 33 -12.65 18.68 12.93
CA GLN A 33 -11.89 17.57 12.35
C GLN A 33 -12.72 16.82 11.31
N PHE A 34 -13.99 16.54 11.62
CA PHE A 34 -14.92 15.90 10.68
C PHE A 34 -15.07 16.69 9.38
N ARG A 35 -15.24 18.02 9.48
CA ARG A 35 -15.35 18.89 8.31
C ARG A 35 -14.07 18.89 7.46
N LEU A 36 -12.91 18.97 8.10
CA LEU A 36 -11.61 18.96 7.41
C LEU A 36 -11.34 17.62 6.72
N ALA A 37 -11.61 16.51 7.40
CA ALA A 37 -11.48 15.18 6.83
C ALA A 37 -12.41 15.01 5.61
N GLN A 38 -13.69 15.41 5.71
CA GLN A 38 -14.61 15.35 4.58
C GLN A 38 -14.13 16.19 3.38
N GLU A 39 -13.64 17.41 3.64
CA GLU A 39 -13.09 18.28 2.60
C GLU A 39 -11.93 17.61 1.88
N ARG A 40 -10.97 17.05 2.63
CA ARG A 40 -9.80 16.38 2.05
C ARG A 40 -10.17 15.10 1.30
N ILE A 41 -11.01 14.25 1.87
CA ILE A 41 -11.50 13.01 1.22
C ILE A 41 -12.16 13.33 -0.13
N SER A 42 -12.94 14.41 -0.20
CA SER A 42 -13.63 14.80 -1.44
C SER A 42 -12.68 15.17 -2.59
N GLN A 43 -11.44 15.58 -2.28
CA GLN A 43 -10.43 15.97 -3.28
C GLN A 43 -9.80 14.76 -4.00
N VAL A 44 -9.74 13.60 -3.33
CA VAL A 44 -9.10 12.36 -3.84
C VAL A 44 -9.94 11.70 -4.96
N LYS A 45 -11.22 12.04 -5.09
CA LYS A 45 -12.14 11.53 -6.13
C LYS A 45 -12.18 10.00 -6.22
N MET A 46 -12.42 9.31 -5.12
CA MET A 46 -12.47 7.83 -5.07
C MET A 46 -13.57 7.18 -5.93
N GLY A 47 -14.57 7.93 -6.39
CA GLY A 47 -15.77 7.36 -7.01
C GLY A 47 -16.68 6.59 -6.04
N PHE A 48 -16.35 6.64 -4.75
CA PHE A 48 -17.10 6.10 -3.64
C PHE A 48 -17.13 7.15 -2.53
N GLU A 49 -18.17 7.08 -1.70
CA GLU A 49 -18.33 7.95 -0.55
C GLU A 49 -17.72 7.30 0.69
N LEU A 50 -16.98 8.09 1.46
CA LEU A 50 -16.41 7.69 2.73
C LEU A 50 -16.86 8.65 3.83
N LEU A 51 -17.14 8.09 5.00
CA LEU A 51 -17.48 8.81 6.21
C LEU A 51 -16.29 8.72 7.19
N PRO A 52 -15.62 9.84 7.51
CA PRO A 52 -14.60 9.85 8.56
C PRO A 52 -15.27 9.72 9.93
N LEU A 53 -14.74 8.84 10.79
CA LEU A 53 -15.33 8.52 12.09
C LEU A 53 -14.39 8.81 13.26
N LEU A 54 -13.19 8.20 13.24
CA LEU A 54 -12.23 8.29 14.33
C LEU A 54 -10.97 9.02 13.87
N THR A 55 -10.22 9.52 14.84
CA THR A 55 -8.86 10.02 14.68
C THR A 55 -8.05 9.74 15.93
N ASP A 56 -6.74 9.89 15.83
CA ASP A 56 -5.82 9.77 16.95
C ASP A 56 -4.96 11.05 17.12
N THR A 57 -3.88 10.94 17.90
CA THR A 57 -2.95 12.06 18.14
C THR A 57 -1.89 12.24 17.06
N GLU A 58 -1.80 11.33 16.10
CA GLU A 58 -0.80 11.33 15.02
C GLU A 58 -1.45 11.66 13.66
N ASP A 59 -2.61 12.29 13.68
CA ASP A 59 -3.38 12.66 12.48
C ASP A 59 -3.67 11.46 11.56
N SER A 60 -3.82 10.26 12.14
CA SER A 60 -4.44 9.13 11.44
C SER A 60 -5.95 9.19 11.60
N TYR A 61 -6.65 8.62 10.64
CA TYR A 61 -8.10 8.66 10.51
C TYR A 61 -8.64 7.28 10.20
N LEU A 62 -9.77 6.95 10.85
CA LEU A 62 -10.58 5.81 10.48
C LEU A 62 -11.77 6.28 9.65
N LEU A 63 -11.87 5.77 8.43
CA LEU A 63 -12.94 6.07 7.47
C LEU A 63 -13.77 4.81 7.23
N ILE A 64 -15.05 4.97 6.92
CA ILE A 64 -15.91 3.88 6.45
C ILE A 64 -16.50 4.20 5.09
N TYR A 65 -16.44 3.24 4.16
CA TYR A 65 -17.15 3.33 2.90
C TYR A 65 -18.68 3.27 3.12
N THR A 66 -19.42 4.24 2.60
CA THR A 66 -20.89 4.32 2.75
C THR A 66 -21.65 3.89 1.50
N THR A 67 -20.95 3.76 0.36
CA THR A 67 -21.55 3.42 -0.95
C THR A 67 -20.71 2.40 -1.72
N GLY A 68 -21.29 1.88 -2.82
CA GLY A 68 -20.62 0.94 -3.71
C GLY A 68 -20.49 -0.48 -3.14
N PHE A 69 -19.71 -1.32 -3.83
CA PHE A 69 -19.48 -2.70 -3.40
C PHE A 69 -18.58 -2.79 -2.16
N LEU A 70 -17.85 -1.72 -1.83
CA LEU A 70 -17.04 -1.60 -0.62
C LEU A 70 -17.82 -1.04 0.59
N LYS A 71 -19.14 -0.84 0.49
CA LYS A 71 -19.93 -0.32 1.61
C LYS A 71 -19.69 -1.15 2.88
N GLY A 72 -19.41 -0.47 3.98
CA GLY A 72 -19.11 -1.06 5.28
C GLY A 72 -17.61 -1.33 5.52
N LYS A 73 -16.76 -1.28 4.49
CA LYS A 73 -15.32 -1.47 4.62
C LYS A 73 -14.66 -0.29 5.30
N VAL A 74 -13.65 -0.56 6.09
CA VAL A 74 -12.99 0.42 6.95
C VAL A 74 -11.57 0.64 6.48
N VAL A 75 -11.18 1.91 6.40
CA VAL A 75 -9.85 2.37 6.01
C VAL A 75 -9.20 3.01 7.23
N ILE A 76 -7.95 2.67 7.49
CA ILE A 76 -7.07 3.47 8.35
C ILE A 76 -6.06 4.17 7.46
N THR A 77 -5.91 5.49 7.61
CA THR A 77 -5.07 6.29 6.71
C THR A 77 -4.70 7.61 7.36
N ASP A 78 -3.64 8.26 6.89
CA ASP A 78 -3.50 9.71 7.02
C ASP A 78 -4.31 10.43 5.91
N LEU A 79 -4.55 11.72 6.08
CA LEU A 79 -5.30 12.53 5.12
C LEU A 79 -4.47 13.01 3.92
N GLU A 80 -3.16 12.78 3.90
CA GLU A 80 -2.29 13.06 2.74
C GLU A 80 -2.26 11.91 1.73
N ALA A 81 -2.73 10.72 2.13
CA ALA A 81 -2.85 9.55 1.27
C ALA A 81 -3.55 9.84 -0.07
N THR A 82 -3.00 9.25 -1.13
CA THR A 82 -3.45 9.42 -2.51
C THR A 82 -4.57 8.45 -2.91
N ALA A 83 -4.80 7.42 -2.11
CA ALA A 83 -5.88 6.45 -2.25
C ALA A 83 -6.28 5.89 -0.89
N PHE A 84 -7.54 5.47 -0.74
CA PHE A 84 -8.08 4.95 0.52
C PHE A 84 -8.33 3.44 0.42
N ILE A 85 -7.31 2.64 0.70
CA ILE A 85 -7.40 1.18 0.62
C ILE A 85 -7.98 0.64 1.93
N PRO A 86 -9.05 -0.17 1.91
CA PRO A 86 -9.55 -0.82 3.11
C PRO A 86 -8.50 -1.63 3.85
N SER A 87 -8.52 -1.52 5.18
CA SER A 87 -7.76 -2.36 6.11
C SER A 87 -8.64 -3.40 6.78
N PHE A 88 -9.91 -3.06 7.07
CA PHE A 88 -10.84 -3.95 7.76
C PHE A 88 -12.12 -4.19 6.97
N LYS A 89 -12.68 -5.39 7.13
CA LYS A 89 -13.94 -5.85 6.53
C LYS A 89 -15.15 -5.10 7.06
N SER A 90 -15.06 -4.57 8.28
CA SER A 90 -16.13 -3.86 8.97
C SER A 90 -15.59 -3.11 10.20
N ILE A 91 -16.41 -2.20 10.74
CA ILE A 91 -16.14 -1.58 12.05
C ILE A 91 -16.04 -2.64 13.16
N GLN A 92 -16.80 -3.72 13.08
CA GLN A 92 -16.77 -4.76 14.10
C GLN A 92 -15.41 -5.49 14.11
N SER A 93 -14.86 -5.81 12.94
CA SER A 93 -13.52 -6.42 12.85
C SER A 93 -12.44 -5.47 13.38
N PHE A 94 -12.52 -4.19 13.01
CA PHE A 94 -11.66 -3.16 13.60
C PHE A 94 -11.77 -3.13 15.13
N LEU A 95 -12.99 -3.15 15.68
CA LEU A 95 -13.18 -3.12 17.13
C LEU A 95 -12.58 -4.34 17.84
N GLU A 96 -12.66 -5.52 17.24
CA GLU A 96 -12.06 -6.74 17.79
C GLU A 96 -10.55 -6.61 17.93
N VAL A 97 -9.89 -6.05 16.92
CA VAL A 97 -8.44 -5.79 16.94
C VAL A 97 -8.11 -4.64 17.89
N TYR A 98 -8.87 -3.55 17.85
CA TYR A 98 -8.73 -2.41 18.75
C TYR A 98 -8.81 -2.81 20.23
N PHE A 99 -9.75 -3.69 20.60
CA PHE A 99 -9.89 -4.13 21.98
C PHE A 99 -8.79 -5.09 22.43
N CYS A 100 -8.18 -5.84 21.51
CA CYS A 100 -7.04 -6.71 21.80
C CYS A 100 -5.72 -5.93 21.93
N ASN A 101 -5.60 -4.79 21.24
CA ASN A 101 -4.38 -3.97 21.22
C ASN A 101 -4.48 -2.82 22.23
N THR A 102 -4.49 -3.15 23.52
CA THR A 102 -4.69 -2.16 24.59
C THR A 102 -3.60 -1.12 24.71
N ASP A 103 -2.41 -1.39 24.17
CA ASP A 103 -1.24 -0.53 24.26
C ASP A 103 -1.08 0.38 23.02
N ALA A 104 -1.96 0.23 22.02
CA ALA A 104 -1.93 1.03 20.81
C ALA A 104 -2.44 2.45 21.09
N THR A 105 -1.56 3.43 20.90
CA THR A 105 -1.88 4.86 21.03
C THR A 105 -2.26 5.52 19.70
N THR A 106 -2.17 4.77 18.59
CA THR A 106 -2.40 5.28 17.23
C THR A 106 -3.14 4.22 16.41
N LEU A 107 -3.93 4.68 15.43
CA LEU A 107 -4.63 3.84 14.48
C LEU A 107 -3.64 3.11 13.56
N ALA A 108 -2.49 3.71 13.23
CA ALA A 108 -1.47 3.07 12.40
C ALA A 108 -0.94 1.77 13.00
N TYR A 109 -0.80 1.67 14.33
CA TYR A 109 -0.42 0.39 14.97
C TYR A 109 -1.51 -0.67 14.90
N ILE A 110 -2.80 -0.26 14.91
CA ILE A 110 -3.93 -1.18 14.76
C ILE A 110 -3.95 -1.78 13.36
N ASP A 111 -3.57 -0.99 12.35
CA ASP A 111 -3.54 -1.37 10.94
C ASP A 111 -2.62 -2.56 10.63
N TRP A 112 -1.60 -2.81 11.46
CA TRP A 112 -0.70 -3.95 11.27
C TRP A 112 -1.34 -5.32 11.55
N ASN A 113 -2.51 -5.34 12.20
CA ASN A 113 -3.26 -6.56 12.50
C ASN A 113 -4.62 -6.54 11.79
N CYS A 114 -4.63 -6.13 10.53
CA CYS A 114 -5.84 -5.87 9.76
C CYS A 114 -6.41 -7.12 9.06
N ASP A 115 -7.58 -6.99 8.43
CA ASP A 115 -8.20 -8.09 7.68
C ASP A 115 -7.61 -8.26 6.28
N TYR A 116 -7.18 -7.16 5.66
CA TYR A 116 -6.66 -7.15 4.30
C TYR A 116 -5.15 -7.12 4.32
N ASP A 117 -4.57 -8.33 4.40
CA ASP A 117 -3.14 -8.57 4.34
C ASP A 117 -2.84 -9.49 3.15
N VAL A 118 -1.76 -9.18 2.45
CA VAL A 118 -1.31 -9.88 1.26
C VAL A 118 -0.80 -11.31 1.57
N ASP A 119 -0.31 -11.52 2.79
CA ASP A 119 0.16 -12.84 3.25
C ASP A 119 -0.97 -13.70 3.79
N THR A 120 -2.06 -13.08 4.25
CA THR A 120 -3.27 -13.75 4.72
C THR A 120 -4.53 -13.24 4.00
N PRO A 121 -4.69 -13.55 2.68
CA PRO A 121 -5.78 -12.99 1.89
C PRO A 121 -7.16 -13.25 2.47
N SER A 122 -7.97 -12.20 2.50
CA SER A 122 -9.32 -12.28 3.02
C SER A 122 -10.29 -12.94 2.04
N ASP A 123 -11.11 -13.88 2.54
CA ASP A 123 -12.13 -14.58 1.73
C ASP A 123 -13.36 -13.69 1.46
N GLU A 124 -13.32 -12.92 0.38
CA GLU A 124 -14.44 -12.11 -0.11
C GLU A 124 -14.57 -12.17 -1.66
N PRO A 125 -15.03 -13.30 -2.20
CA PRO A 125 -15.02 -13.56 -3.63
C PRO A 125 -15.91 -12.60 -4.42
N GLU A 126 -16.97 -12.07 -3.84
CA GLU A 126 -17.82 -11.05 -4.46
C GLU A 126 -17.07 -9.73 -4.69
N ILE A 127 -16.27 -9.29 -3.70
CA ILE A 127 -15.49 -8.05 -3.77
C ILE A 127 -14.37 -8.23 -4.80
N LEU A 128 -13.64 -9.34 -4.72
CA LEU A 128 -12.59 -9.68 -5.70
C LEU A 128 -13.15 -9.67 -7.13
N ARG A 129 -14.34 -10.25 -7.34
CA ARG A 129 -15.00 -10.26 -8.65
C ARG A 129 -15.35 -8.85 -9.15
N GLU A 130 -15.87 -7.98 -8.28
CA GLU A 130 -16.15 -6.59 -8.68
C GLU A 130 -14.84 -5.85 -8.97
N CYS A 131 -13.77 -6.02 -8.20
CA CYS A 131 -12.48 -5.42 -8.50
C CYS A 131 -11.99 -5.82 -9.91
N TRP A 132 -11.99 -7.13 -10.21
CA TRP A 132 -11.58 -7.61 -11.54
C TRP A 132 -12.47 -7.13 -12.68
N LYS A 133 -13.75 -6.86 -12.42
CA LYS A 133 -14.65 -6.28 -13.41
C LYS A 133 -14.26 -4.84 -13.75
N TYR A 134 -13.90 -4.02 -12.75
CA TYR A 134 -13.37 -2.68 -12.98
C TYR A 134 -12.04 -2.73 -13.73
N ILE A 135 -11.11 -3.57 -13.28
CA ILE A 135 -9.78 -3.73 -13.89
C ILE A 135 -9.88 -4.15 -15.36
N LYS A 136 -10.68 -5.18 -15.68
CA LYS A 136 -10.84 -5.66 -17.06
C LYS A 136 -11.56 -4.67 -17.97
N ALA A 137 -12.43 -3.83 -17.40
CA ALA A 137 -13.13 -2.80 -18.15
C ALA A 137 -12.28 -1.54 -18.35
N ASP A 138 -11.15 -1.41 -17.63
CA ASP A 138 -10.31 -0.20 -17.56
C ASP A 138 -11.14 1.08 -17.35
N ASN A 139 -12.14 0.98 -16.46
CA ASN A 139 -13.15 2.02 -16.26
C ASN A 139 -13.04 2.60 -14.85
N PHE A 140 -12.03 3.45 -14.67
CA PHE A 140 -11.77 4.15 -13.42
C PHE A 140 -12.14 5.63 -13.54
N VAL A 141 -12.73 6.20 -12.49
CA VAL A 141 -13.07 7.63 -12.46
C VAL A 141 -11.90 8.52 -12.03
N SER A 142 -10.84 7.92 -11.48
CA SER A 142 -9.61 8.57 -11.03
C SER A 142 -8.49 7.54 -10.83
N GLU A 143 -7.26 8.03 -10.76
CA GLU A 143 -6.09 7.23 -10.38
C GLU A 143 -6.20 6.68 -8.95
N ALA A 144 -6.73 7.46 -8.01
CA ALA A 144 -6.96 7.01 -6.64
C ALA A 144 -7.89 5.79 -6.57
N GLN A 145 -8.95 5.80 -7.38
CA GLN A 145 -9.85 4.65 -7.49
C GLN A 145 -9.14 3.45 -8.10
N LYS A 146 -8.32 3.66 -9.14
CA LYS A 146 -7.53 2.61 -9.79
C LYS A 146 -6.59 1.91 -8.80
N VAL A 147 -5.81 2.68 -8.03
CA VAL A 147 -4.92 2.14 -6.98
C VAL A 147 -5.71 1.30 -6.01
N MET A 148 -6.76 1.87 -5.43
CA MET A 148 -7.54 1.17 -4.42
C MET A 148 -8.13 -0.14 -4.96
N ILE A 149 -8.73 -0.12 -6.15
CA ILE A 149 -9.34 -1.33 -6.73
C ILE A 149 -8.28 -2.39 -7.05
N CYS A 150 -7.13 -2.00 -7.59
CA CYS A 150 -6.04 -2.90 -7.91
C CYS A 150 -5.42 -3.52 -6.65
N CYS A 151 -5.10 -2.70 -5.63
CA CYS A 151 -4.58 -3.20 -4.35
C CYS A 151 -5.59 -4.11 -3.65
N MET A 152 -6.88 -3.78 -3.65
CA MET A 152 -7.91 -4.67 -3.13
C MET A 152 -7.97 -6.00 -3.88
N ALA A 153 -7.83 -6.00 -5.21
CA ALA A 153 -7.76 -7.25 -5.97
C ALA A 153 -6.54 -8.09 -5.58
N ILE A 154 -5.40 -7.45 -5.32
CA ILE A 154 -4.17 -8.11 -4.85
C ILE A 154 -4.40 -8.74 -3.48
N TYR A 155 -4.86 -7.98 -2.48
CA TYR A 155 -5.06 -8.43 -1.10
C TYR A 155 -6.15 -9.51 -0.95
N LEU A 156 -7.10 -9.56 -1.87
CA LEU A 156 -8.17 -10.55 -1.87
C LEU A 156 -7.85 -11.81 -2.69
N THR A 157 -6.78 -11.81 -3.49
CA THR A 157 -6.49 -12.96 -4.36
C THR A 157 -5.93 -14.11 -3.52
N PRO A 158 -6.60 -15.28 -3.49
CA PRO A 158 -6.13 -16.42 -2.73
C PRO A 158 -4.76 -16.91 -3.19
N LEU A 159 -4.00 -17.55 -2.29
CA LEU A 159 -2.65 -18.04 -2.55
C LEU A 159 -2.59 -18.95 -3.79
N GLU A 160 -3.59 -19.82 -3.96
CA GLU A 160 -3.72 -20.74 -5.10
C GLU A 160 -4.07 -20.07 -6.44
N GLN A 161 -4.44 -18.79 -6.42
CA GLN A 161 -4.79 -17.99 -7.60
C GLN A 161 -3.79 -16.87 -7.88
N ARG A 162 -2.65 -16.84 -7.17
CA ARG A 162 -1.61 -15.80 -7.29
C ARG A 162 -1.04 -15.63 -8.69
N ASP A 163 -1.06 -16.66 -9.54
CA ASP A 163 -0.65 -16.54 -10.95
C ASP A 163 -1.44 -15.45 -11.69
N SER A 164 -2.68 -15.17 -11.28
CA SER A 164 -3.48 -14.09 -11.88
C SER A 164 -2.89 -12.70 -11.66
N LEU A 165 -2.11 -12.51 -10.59
CA LEU A 165 -1.48 -11.24 -10.24
C LEU A 165 -0.26 -10.89 -11.11
N PHE A 166 0.27 -11.84 -11.89
CA PHE A 166 1.27 -11.53 -12.93
C PHE A 166 0.77 -10.49 -13.94
N PHE A 167 -0.55 -10.32 -14.05
CA PHE A 167 -1.17 -9.25 -14.81
C PHE A 167 -0.62 -7.85 -14.46
N PHE A 168 -0.35 -7.57 -13.17
CA PHE A 168 0.18 -6.29 -12.72
C PHE A 168 1.69 -6.12 -12.97
N LEU A 169 2.41 -7.22 -13.23
CA LEU A 169 3.85 -7.23 -13.54
C LEU A 169 4.12 -7.22 -15.05
N GLN A 170 3.17 -6.72 -15.84
CA GLN A 170 3.22 -6.68 -17.30
C GLN A 170 2.76 -5.31 -17.83
N SER A 171 2.99 -5.06 -19.12
CA SER A 171 2.46 -3.87 -19.81
C SER A 171 0.93 -3.86 -19.74
N PRO A 172 0.29 -2.70 -19.50
CA PRO A 172 0.89 -1.36 -19.44
C PRO A 172 1.43 -0.96 -18.06
N PHE A 173 1.19 -1.72 -16.99
CA PHE A 173 1.55 -1.31 -15.63
C PHE A 173 3.06 -1.05 -15.48
N ILE A 174 3.91 -1.94 -15.97
CA ILE A 174 5.37 -1.77 -15.83
C ILE A 174 5.96 -0.68 -16.74
N ASP A 175 5.18 -0.20 -17.71
CA ASP A 175 5.60 0.85 -18.65
C ASP A 175 5.20 2.26 -18.17
N ASP A 176 4.26 2.35 -17.21
CA ASP A 176 3.76 3.60 -16.65
C ASP A 176 4.54 3.96 -15.37
N GLU A 177 5.32 5.04 -15.47
CA GLU A 177 6.21 5.53 -14.41
C GLU A 177 5.52 6.51 -13.44
N SER A 178 4.18 6.53 -13.41
CA SER A 178 3.45 7.28 -12.39
C SER A 178 3.58 6.62 -11.01
N GLU A 179 3.69 7.45 -9.96
CA GLU A 179 3.72 7.01 -8.54
C GLU A 179 2.52 6.09 -8.20
N THR A 180 1.37 6.36 -8.83
CA THR A 180 0.15 5.56 -8.75
C THR A 180 0.37 4.11 -9.21
N THR A 181 0.92 3.95 -10.42
CA THR A 181 1.12 2.62 -10.99
C THR A 181 2.27 1.90 -10.29
N GLU A 182 3.29 2.64 -9.86
CA GLU A 182 4.35 2.12 -9.00
C GLU A 182 3.81 1.47 -7.73
N THR A 183 2.88 2.12 -7.03
CA THR A 183 2.23 1.57 -5.83
C THR A 183 1.56 0.22 -6.12
N ILE A 184 0.81 0.11 -7.22
CA ILE A 184 0.14 -1.14 -7.61
C ILE A 184 1.15 -2.25 -7.88
N VAL A 185 2.23 -1.93 -8.60
CA VAL A 185 3.28 -2.90 -8.93
C VAL A 185 4.02 -3.35 -7.67
N TRP A 186 4.33 -2.43 -6.75
CA TRP A 186 4.96 -2.75 -5.48
C TRP A 186 4.11 -3.69 -4.64
N GLU A 187 2.80 -3.45 -4.53
CA GLU A 187 1.90 -4.37 -3.82
C GLU A 187 1.80 -5.73 -4.51
N ALA A 188 1.83 -5.76 -5.84
CA ALA A 188 1.88 -7.03 -6.57
C ALA A 188 3.19 -7.79 -6.27
N ILE A 189 4.34 -7.11 -6.22
CA ILE A 189 5.62 -7.71 -5.82
C ILE A 189 5.53 -8.25 -4.38
N ASN A 190 5.05 -7.44 -3.43
CA ASN A 190 4.86 -7.83 -2.03
C ASN A 190 4.06 -9.13 -1.92
N SER A 191 3.00 -9.26 -2.72
CA SER A 191 2.16 -10.47 -2.75
C SER A 191 2.87 -11.74 -3.16
N PHE A 192 4.02 -11.64 -3.84
CA PHE A 192 4.84 -12.78 -4.21
C PHE A 192 6.04 -13.00 -3.28
N THR A 193 6.38 -12.03 -2.43
CA THR A 193 7.66 -12.01 -1.71
C THR A 193 7.52 -11.88 -0.19
N GLY A 194 6.30 -11.75 0.34
CA GLY A 194 6.01 -11.72 1.77
C GLY A 194 6.34 -13.04 2.49
N ASP A 195 5.72 -13.26 3.65
CA ASP A 195 5.97 -14.42 4.52
C ASP A 195 5.74 -15.76 3.80
N ASN A 196 4.89 -15.77 2.78
CA ASN A 196 4.66 -16.93 1.92
C ASN A 196 5.20 -16.65 0.50
N PRO A 197 6.51 -16.75 0.25
CA PRO A 197 7.08 -16.42 -1.06
C PRO A 197 6.56 -17.38 -2.15
N TYR A 198 6.35 -16.84 -3.35
CA TYR A 198 5.86 -17.56 -4.52
C TYR A 198 7.01 -17.78 -5.54
N PRO A 199 7.70 -18.92 -5.52
CA PRO A 199 8.98 -19.08 -6.23
C PRO A 199 8.89 -18.87 -7.74
N SER A 200 7.72 -19.16 -8.34
CA SER A 200 7.48 -18.98 -9.78
C SER A 200 7.56 -17.51 -10.21
N ALA A 201 7.35 -16.54 -9.30
CA ALA A 201 7.42 -15.12 -9.61
C ALA A 201 8.84 -14.56 -9.68
N LYS A 202 9.80 -15.25 -9.03
CA LYS A 202 11.20 -14.84 -8.97
C LYS A 202 11.81 -14.45 -10.33
N PRO A 203 11.73 -15.26 -11.42
CA PRO A 203 12.32 -14.87 -12.70
C PRO A 203 11.69 -13.62 -13.31
N VAL A 204 10.38 -13.40 -13.08
CA VAL A 204 9.67 -12.21 -13.57
C VAL A 204 10.16 -10.97 -12.84
N ILE A 205 10.21 -11.03 -11.50
CA ILE A 205 10.69 -9.92 -10.66
C ILE A 205 12.16 -9.61 -10.95
N ALA A 206 12.98 -10.65 -11.15
CA ALA A 206 14.39 -10.47 -11.55
C ALA A 206 14.54 -9.70 -12.86
N ALA A 207 13.74 -10.04 -13.87
CA ALA A 207 13.77 -9.35 -15.15
C ALA A 207 13.36 -7.87 -15.02
N LEU A 208 12.40 -7.54 -14.16
CA LEU A 208 12.02 -6.15 -13.87
C LEU A 208 13.19 -5.36 -13.27
N PHE A 209 13.86 -5.92 -12.26
CA PHE A 209 15.00 -5.25 -11.63
C PHE A 209 16.23 -5.17 -12.54
N GLU A 210 16.48 -6.17 -13.39
CA GLU A 210 17.56 -6.12 -14.39
C GLU A 210 17.31 -5.06 -15.46
N ALA A 211 16.05 -4.82 -15.80
CA ALA A 211 15.64 -3.74 -16.71
C ALA A 211 15.67 -2.35 -16.05
N GLU A 212 16.21 -2.23 -14.84
CA GLU A 212 16.24 -1.00 -14.03
C GLU A 212 14.85 -0.41 -13.73
N LYS A 213 13.79 -1.21 -13.89
CA LYS A 213 12.44 -0.84 -13.48
C LYS A 213 12.30 -1.04 -11.97
N PHE A 214 11.74 -0.03 -11.29
CA PHE A 214 11.49 -0.05 -9.84
C PHE A 214 12.76 -0.32 -9.01
N ASN A 215 13.89 0.27 -9.42
CA ASN A 215 15.16 0.15 -8.72
C ASN A 215 15.10 0.65 -7.27
N ASP A 216 14.23 1.61 -7.01
CA ASP A 216 14.02 2.24 -5.70
C ASP A 216 13.05 1.43 -4.81
N TYR A 217 12.62 0.25 -5.25
CA TYR A 217 11.76 -0.63 -4.44
C TYR A 217 12.43 -0.94 -3.09
N PRO A 218 11.84 -0.52 -1.96
CA PRO A 218 12.54 -0.41 -0.68
C PRO A 218 12.93 -1.76 -0.06
N TYR A 219 12.24 -2.84 -0.44
CA TYR A 219 12.44 -4.18 0.13
C TYR A 219 13.27 -5.10 -0.76
N LYS A 220 13.88 -4.58 -1.84
CA LYS A 220 14.71 -5.35 -2.78
C LYS A 220 15.78 -6.22 -2.09
N ASP A 221 16.37 -5.72 -1.01
CA ASP A 221 17.44 -6.40 -0.28
C ASP A 221 16.97 -7.54 0.63
N ILE A 222 15.67 -7.69 0.84
CA ILE A 222 15.08 -8.74 1.69
C ILE A 222 14.22 -9.74 0.93
N ILE A 223 13.76 -9.42 -0.30
CA ILE A 223 12.97 -10.38 -1.08
C ILE A 223 13.80 -11.62 -1.46
N PHE A 224 13.16 -12.79 -1.41
CA PHE A 224 13.78 -14.09 -1.74
C PHE A 224 15.14 -14.30 -1.06
N ASP A 225 15.20 -14.15 0.27
CA ASP A 225 16.42 -14.31 1.06
C ASP A 225 17.58 -13.38 0.66
N GLY A 226 17.25 -12.16 0.22
CA GLY A 226 18.22 -11.14 -0.17
C GLY A 226 18.98 -11.45 -1.45
N GLU A 227 18.39 -12.25 -2.34
CA GLU A 227 19.00 -12.61 -3.63
C GLU A 227 19.28 -11.42 -4.55
N PHE A 228 18.50 -10.35 -4.42
CA PHE A 228 18.65 -9.13 -5.21
C PHE A 228 19.53 -8.07 -4.56
N LYS A 229 20.05 -8.36 -3.36
CA LYS A 229 21.06 -7.53 -2.73
C LYS A 229 22.24 -7.39 -3.67
N GLU A 230 22.63 -6.16 -3.98
CA GLU A 230 23.88 -5.93 -4.68
C GLU A 230 25.01 -6.57 -3.88
N LYS A 231 25.55 -7.69 -4.38
CA LYS A 231 26.72 -8.31 -3.78
C LYS A 231 27.81 -7.24 -3.75
N GLY A 232 28.32 -6.90 -2.57
CA GLY A 232 29.30 -5.82 -2.35
C GLY A 232 30.54 -5.87 -3.25
N PHE A 233 30.79 -6.99 -3.92
CA PHE A 233 31.77 -7.10 -5.00
C PHE A 233 31.47 -6.19 -6.21
N LYS A 234 30.22 -6.03 -6.66
CA LYS A 234 29.86 -5.14 -7.79
C LYS A 234 30.07 -3.67 -7.45
N VAL A 235 29.64 -3.23 -6.26
CA VAL A 235 29.86 -1.86 -5.74
C VAL A 235 31.35 -1.57 -5.59
N PHE A 236 32.11 -2.51 -5.01
CA PHE A 236 33.56 -2.41 -4.87
C PHE A 236 34.28 -2.23 -6.22
N TRP A 237 33.87 -2.94 -7.27
CA TRP A 237 34.48 -2.77 -8.61
C TRP A 237 34.06 -1.46 -9.28
N ARG A 238 32.79 -1.03 -9.13
CA ARG A 238 32.28 0.22 -9.74
C ARG A 238 32.95 1.46 -9.13
N GLU A 239 33.17 1.47 -7.81
CA GLU A 239 33.92 2.55 -7.13
C GLU A 239 35.43 2.48 -7.39
N ASN A 240 36.02 1.27 -7.42
CA ASN A 240 37.46 1.13 -7.69
C ASN A 240 37.85 1.36 -9.15
N GLN A 241 36.94 1.23 -10.12
CA GLN A 241 37.23 1.62 -11.50
C GLN A 241 37.58 3.11 -11.61
N PHE A 242 36.89 3.96 -10.84
CA PHE A 242 37.18 5.39 -10.79
C PHE A 242 38.60 5.66 -10.25
N TRP A 243 38.98 4.97 -9.17
CA TRP A 243 40.32 5.06 -8.59
C TRP A 243 41.42 4.47 -9.48
N LEU A 244 41.16 3.36 -10.17
CA LEU A 244 42.07 2.75 -11.13
C LEU A 244 42.37 3.68 -12.32
N VAL A 245 41.36 4.37 -12.84
CA VAL A 245 41.54 5.37 -13.91
C VAL A 245 42.39 6.54 -13.43
N ILE A 246 42.14 7.07 -12.23
CA ILE A 246 42.96 8.13 -11.62
C ILE A 246 44.41 7.66 -11.44
N LEU A 247 44.61 6.44 -10.96
CA LEU A 247 45.94 5.89 -10.71
C LEU A 247 46.71 5.67 -12.03
N LEU A 248 46.05 5.17 -13.08
CA LEU A 248 46.63 5.03 -14.41
C LEU A 248 46.98 6.37 -15.06
N LEU A 249 46.09 7.38 -14.95
CA LEU A 249 46.37 8.73 -15.44
C LEU A 249 47.54 9.38 -14.69
N SER A 250 47.62 9.17 -13.38
CA SER A 250 48.73 9.64 -12.54
C SER A 250 50.04 8.97 -12.90
N LEU A 251 50.02 7.66 -13.19
CA LEU A 251 51.19 6.90 -13.61
C LEU A 251 51.67 7.36 -15.00
N LEU A 252 50.75 7.61 -15.94
CA LEU A 252 51.06 8.16 -17.26
C LEU A 252 51.69 9.55 -17.17
N LEU A 253 51.15 10.43 -16.31
CA LEU A 253 51.71 11.76 -16.05
C LEU A 253 53.09 11.69 -15.39
N PHE A 254 53.31 10.70 -14.51
CA PHE A 254 54.61 10.46 -13.90
C PHE A 254 55.62 9.98 -14.92
N ILE A 255 55.27 8.98 -15.74
CA ILE A 255 56.15 8.43 -16.79
C ILE A 255 56.46 9.49 -17.86
N SER A 256 55.49 10.33 -18.25
CA SER A 256 55.74 11.40 -19.24
C SER A 256 56.77 12.43 -18.77
N ARG A 257 57.00 12.57 -17.45
CA ARG A 257 58.07 13.43 -16.90
C ARG A 257 59.48 12.83 -17.00
N PHE A 258 59.62 11.54 -17.30
CA PHE A 258 60.92 10.88 -17.51
C PHE A 258 61.33 10.81 -18.98
N PHE A 259 60.43 11.15 -19.91
CA PHE A 259 60.67 11.13 -21.35
C PHE A 259 60.75 12.53 -21.98
N TRP A 260 60.99 13.57 -21.16
CA TRP A 260 61.31 14.95 -21.57
C TRP A 260 62.57 15.43 -20.87
#